data_AF-A0A433PTX7-F1
#
_entry.id   AF-A0A433PTX7-F1
#
_cell.length_a   1.000
_cell.length_b   1.000
_cell.length_c   1.000
_cell.angle_alpha   90.00
_cell.angle_beta   90.00
_cell.angle_gamma   90.00
#
_symmetry.space_group_name_H-M   'P 1'
#
loop_
_entity.id
_entity.type
_entity.pdbx_description
1 polymer ?
#
loop_
_entity_poly.entity_id
_entity_poly.type
_entity_poly.pdbx_seq_one_letter_code
_entity_poly.pdbx_strand_id
1 'polypeptide(L)'
;MQSALSMCKVTPPSVTYRVHDPNSLGGPDSHVNPNETRVENNHDWKVLDVEIVEKERREDGHDGAVDEGEQWWERPISIAVKNKELAPRLSITDFIKIKPHALVLDIRGEIEFQRGHLPLSFNIQQSLLAMFGTTLKKLNMKYHVVLAKRDDAGPQFAADLVRIGFSRVGLLQGGLDAVRAAESRDPGSCPMCQCRPNKQTIASNTSNKGKVSEPSFVILRCKPKTGGTSGSSVKLAPAPPATTVHGFVNYYINVTTTDQLFEKHM
;
A
#
# COMPACT_ATOMS: atom_id res chain seq x y z
N MET A 1 -20.88 49.95 -24.15
CA MET A 1 -20.60 50.21 -22.73
C MET A 1 -19.61 49.17 -22.24
N GLN A 2 -18.36 49.56 -22.05
CA GLN A 2 -17.27 48.72 -21.54
C GLN A 2 -17.42 48.63 -20.02
N SER A 3 -17.59 47.43 -19.46
CA SER A 3 -17.57 47.24 -18.01
C SER A 3 -16.26 46.58 -17.61
N ALA A 4 -15.35 47.41 -17.12
CA ALA A 4 -14.10 47.05 -16.47
C ALA A 4 -14.33 46.91 -14.96
N LEU A 5 -14.07 45.74 -14.38
CA LEU A 5 -13.78 45.55 -12.96
C LEU A 5 -12.82 44.35 -12.85
N SER A 6 -11.52 44.62 -12.73
CA SER A 6 -10.76 44.67 -11.47
C SER A 6 -10.36 43.28 -10.96
N MET A 7 -9.19 42.83 -11.41
CA MET A 7 -8.51 41.66 -10.86
C MET A 7 -7.78 42.04 -9.57
N CYS A 8 -8.20 41.46 -8.44
CA CYS A 8 -7.40 41.49 -7.22
C CYS A 8 -6.16 40.59 -7.41
N LYS A 9 -5.00 41.20 -7.69
CA LYS A 9 -3.69 40.56 -7.52
C LYS A 9 -3.45 40.36 -6.03
N VAL A 10 -3.74 39.16 -5.53
CA VAL A 10 -3.35 38.75 -4.18
C VAL A 10 -1.97 38.11 -4.29
N THR A 11 -0.93 38.83 -3.87
CA THR A 11 0.41 38.27 -3.72
C THR A 11 0.41 37.42 -2.45
N PRO A 12 0.67 36.10 -2.52
CA PRO A 12 0.76 35.29 -1.32
C PRO A 12 1.95 35.73 -0.46
N PRO A 13 1.82 35.75 0.88
CA PRO A 13 2.94 36.06 1.76
C PRO A 13 4.01 34.98 1.63
N SER A 14 5.22 35.40 1.26
CA SER A 14 6.41 34.54 1.24
C SER A 14 6.78 34.15 2.66
N VAL A 15 6.47 32.91 3.04
CA VAL A 15 6.92 32.30 4.30
C VAL A 15 8.32 31.74 4.08
N THR A 16 9.34 32.52 4.42
CA THR A 16 10.72 32.03 4.56
C THR A 16 10.85 31.35 5.92
N TYR A 17 10.76 30.02 5.95
CA TYR A 17 11.11 29.23 7.12
C TYR A 17 12.64 29.10 7.18
N ARG A 18 13.29 29.77 8.12
CA ARG A 18 14.70 29.53 8.44
C ARG A 18 14.76 28.34 9.40
N VAL A 19 15.13 27.18 8.88
CA VAL A 19 15.49 26.02 9.69
C VAL A 19 16.87 26.30 10.28
N HIS A 20 16.93 26.48 11.59
CA HIS A 20 18.18 26.43 12.34
C HIS A 20 18.45 24.96 12.68
N ASP A 21 19.54 24.40 12.14
CA ASP A 21 20.08 23.10 12.57
C ASP A 21 20.86 23.30 13.88
N PRO A 22 20.45 22.69 15.01
CA PRO A 22 21.16 22.84 16.28
C PRO A 22 22.39 21.94 16.43
N ASN A 23 22.85 21.23 15.38
CA ASN A 23 23.88 20.19 15.53
C ASN A 23 25.04 20.26 14.51
N SER A 24 25.45 21.47 14.10
CA SER A 24 26.74 21.64 13.42
C SER A 24 27.87 21.79 14.44
N LEU A 25 28.28 20.65 15.02
CA LEU A 25 29.58 20.53 15.67
C LEU A 25 30.55 19.95 14.65
N GLY A 26 31.44 20.82 14.16
CA GLY A 26 32.53 20.47 13.27
C GLY A 26 33.46 19.45 13.88
N GLY A 27 33.85 18.46 13.07
CA GLY A 27 34.95 17.55 13.32
C GLY A 27 35.93 17.63 12.14
N PRO A 28 37.25 17.67 12.40
CA PRO A 28 38.27 17.94 11.40
C PRO A 28 38.55 16.75 10.47
N ASP A 29 38.99 17.11 9.27
CA ASP A 29 39.44 16.26 8.17
C ASP A 29 40.41 15.16 8.62
N SER A 30 40.12 13.92 8.22
CA SER A 30 41.12 12.86 8.18
C SER A 30 41.15 12.23 6.78
N HIS A 31 42.23 12.57 6.09
CA HIS A 31 42.78 11.89 4.91
C HIS A 31 42.75 10.36 5.09
N VAL A 32 42.12 9.65 4.14
CA VAL A 32 42.33 8.20 3.97
C VAL A 32 43.00 7.96 2.62
N ASN A 33 44.20 7.39 2.72
CA ASN A 33 45.11 7.00 1.67
C ASN A 33 44.64 5.68 1.01
N PRO A 34 44.69 5.51 -0.32
CA PRO A 34 44.36 4.23 -0.95
C PRO A 34 45.64 3.40 -1.10
N ASN A 35 45.79 2.34 -0.31
CA ASN A 35 46.75 1.29 -0.62
C ASN A 35 46.24 -0.10 -0.24
N GLU A 36 45.93 -0.87 -1.28
CA GLU A 36 46.50 -2.20 -1.51
C GLU A 36 46.55 -3.18 -0.31
N THR A 37 45.67 -4.18 -0.31
CA THR A 37 46.11 -5.59 -0.14
C THR A 37 45.02 -6.58 -0.55
N ARG A 38 45.30 -7.29 -1.64
CA ARG A 38 44.67 -8.57 -2.01
C ARG A 38 45.19 -9.64 -1.05
N VAL A 39 44.32 -10.17 -0.19
CA VAL A 39 44.60 -11.38 0.59
C VAL A 39 43.60 -12.45 0.17
N GLU A 40 44.10 -13.41 -0.60
CA GLU A 40 43.47 -14.71 -0.78
C GLU A 40 43.61 -15.47 0.53
N ASN A 41 42.50 -15.76 1.22
CA ASN A 41 42.50 -16.68 2.35
C ASN A 41 41.43 -17.76 2.14
N ASN A 42 41.94 -18.94 1.79
CA ASN A 42 41.34 -20.26 1.99
C ASN A 42 41.01 -20.46 3.48
N HIS A 43 39.74 -20.63 3.84
CA HIS A 43 39.29 -21.24 5.10
C HIS A 43 38.22 -22.28 4.71
N ASP A 44 38.56 -23.58 4.63
CA ASP A 44 38.61 -24.54 5.74
C ASP A 44 37.36 -24.41 6.65
N TRP A 45 36.25 -24.97 6.17
CA TRP A 45 35.02 -25.13 6.94
C TRP A 45 35.17 -26.29 7.90
N LYS A 46 35.93 -26.09 8.97
CA LYS A 46 35.88 -26.99 10.13
C LYS A 46 34.59 -26.72 10.88
N VAL A 47 33.75 -27.76 10.86
CA VAL A 47 32.65 -28.04 11.77
C VAL A 47 33.05 -27.66 13.19
N LEU A 48 32.51 -26.55 13.68
CA LEU A 48 32.46 -26.25 15.10
C LEU A 48 31.06 -26.63 15.56
N ASP A 49 31.01 -27.70 16.34
CA ASP A 49 29.86 -28.09 17.15
C ASP A 49 29.51 -26.91 18.07
N VAL A 50 28.47 -26.18 17.69
CA VAL A 50 27.86 -25.16 18.55
C VAL A 50 26.96 -25.92 19.52
N GLU A 51 27.53 -26.30 20.66
CA GLU A 51 26.75 -26.56 21.87
C GLU A 51 26.06 -25.25 22.27
N ILE A 52 24.83 -25.08 21.78
CA ILE A 52 23.93 -24.02 22.20
C ILE A 52 23.59 -24.29 23.66
N VAL A 53 24.20 -23.50 24.53
CA VAL A 53 23.81 -23.36 25.93
C VAL A 53 22.36 -22.87 25.96
N GLU A 54 21.43 -23.79 26.21
CA GLU A 54 20.04 -23.53 26.59
C GLU A 54 20.01 -22.80 27.94
N LYS A 55 20.37 -21.51 27.94
CA LYS A 55 20.22 -20.67 29.12
C LYS A 55 18.78 -20.17 29.20
N GLU A 56 17.99 -20.92 29.96
CA GLU A 56 16.71 -20.56 30.55
C GLU A 56 16.59 -19.04 30.81
N ARG A 57 15.95 -18.32 29.89
CA ARG A 57 15.15 -17.15 30.25
C ARG A 57 13.74 -17.65 30.49
N ARG A 58 13.45 -17.98 31.76
CA ARG A 58 12.10 -17.91 32.29
C ARG A 58 11.68 -16.44 32.20
N GLU A 59 11.16 -16.05 31.05
CA GLU A 59 10.32 -14.87 30.95
C GLU A 59 9.01 -15.23 31.65
N ASP A 60 8.76 -14.53 32.75
CA ASP A 60 7.57 -14.66 33.57
C ASP A 60 6.34 -14.59 32.66
N GLY A 61 5.65 -15.73 32.54
CA GLY A 61 4.37 -15.89 31.88
C GLY A 61 3.32 -15.04 32.56
N HIS A 62 3.29 -13.77 32.20
CA HIS A 62 2.08 -12.98 32.24
C HIS A 62 1.43 -13.15 30.88
N ASP A 63 0.79 -14.30 30.71
CA ASP A 63 -0.20 -14.60 29.68
C ASP A 63 -1.38 -13.67 29.95
N GLY A 64 -1.16 -12.38 29.65
CA GLY A 64 -2.18 -11.37 29.65
C GLY A 64 -3.25 -11.87 28.73
N ALA A 65 -4.39 -12.25 29.31
CA ALA A 65 -5.58 -12.66 28.62
C ALA A 65 -5.80 -11.67 27.48
N VAL A 66 -5.44 -12.10 26.28
CA VAL A 66 -5.57 -11.29 25.08
C VAL A 66 -7.06 -11.16 24.92
N ASP A 67 -7.59 -9.97 25.18
CA ASP A 67 -9.01 -9.64 25.12
C ASP A 67 -9.57 -10.17 23.79
N GLU A 68 -10.24 -11.33 23.83
CA GLU A 68 -10.63 -12.13 22.65
C GLU A 68 -11.66 -11.41 21.76
N GLY A 69 -12.09 -10.21 22.17
CA GLY A 69 -13.01 -9.37 21.42
C GLY A 69 -12.36 -8.33 20.49
N GLU A 70 -11.10 -7.93 20.72
CA GLU A 70 -10.56 -6.79 19.98
C GLU A 70 -9.96 -7.21 18.64
N GLN A 71 -10.56 -6.72 17.55
CA GLN A 71 -10.10 -7.01 16.20
C GLN A 71 -8.71 -6.42 15.99
N TRP A 72 -7.74 -7.22 15.55
CA TRP A 72 -6.34 -6.80 15.47
C TRP A 72 -6.12 -5.56 14.59
N TRP A 73 -7.01 -5.32 13.62
CA TRP A 73 -6.95 -4.18 12.72
C TRP A 73 -7.52 -2.89 13.30
N GLU A 74 -8.28 -2.96 14.40
CA GLU A 74 -8.79 -1.81 15.15
C GLU A 74 -7.75 -1.26 16.12
N ARG A 75 -6.71 -2.06 16.45
CA ARG A 75 -5.63 -1.64 17.34
C ARG A 75 -4.88 -0.42 16.79
N PRO A 76 -4.62 0.60 17.62
CA PRO A 76 -3.85 1.77 17.21
C PRO A 76 -2.45 1.38 16.72
N ILE A 77 -2.10 1.84 15.52
CA ILE A 77 -0.73 1.72 14.99
C ILE A 77 0.09 2.87 15.54
N SER A 78 1.30 2.57 16.00
CA SER A 78 2.23 3.58 16.51
C SER A 78 2.54 4.66 15.47
N ILE A 79 2.71 5.89 15.93
CA ILE A 79 3.01 7.05 15.07
C ILE A 79 4.32 6.83 14.30
N ALA A 80 5.33 6.20 14.93
CA ALA A 80 6.60 5.88 14.29
C ALA A 80 6.44 4.96 13.08
N VAL A 81 5.51 3.99 13.12
CA VAL A 81 5.22 3.12 11.96
C VAL A 81 4.46 3.91 10.90
N LYS A 82 3.42 4.67 11.28
CA LYS A 82 2.65 5.50 10.34
C LYS A 82 3.54 6.47 9.57
N ASN A 83 4.52 7.09 10.24
CA ASN A 83 5.44 8.05 9.63
C ASN A 83 6.46 7.40 8.67
N LYS A 84 6.71 6.09 8.79
CA LYS A 84 7.59 5.34 7.88
C LYS A 84 6.87 4.87 6.61
N GLU A 85 5.55 4.72 6.65
CA GLU A 85 4.76 4.25 5.52
C GLU A 85 4.50 5.39 4.52
N LEU A 86 4.83 5.16 3.24
CA LEU A 86 4.60 6.16 2.18
C LEU A 86 3.13 6.27 1.75
N ALA A 87 2.33 5.24 2.01
CA ALA A 87 0.92 5.18 1.66
C ALA A 87 0.07 5.12 2.93
N PRO A 88 -1.05 5.86 3.01
CA PRO A 88 -1.94 5.79 4.16
C PRO A 88 -2.61 4.43 4.24
N ARG A 89 -2.93 4.03 5.47
CA ARG A 89 -3.82 2.90 5.72
C ARG A 89 -5.27 3.34 5.69
N LEU A 90 -6.11 2.55 5.02
CA LEU A 90 -7.53 2.80 4.84
C LEU A 90 -8.32 1.89 5.78
N SER A 91 -9.23 2.47 6.54
CA SER A 91 -10.22 1.69 7.30
C SER A 91 -11.19 0.97 6.34
N ILE A 92 -11.84 -0.09 6.81
CA ILE A 92 -12.86 -0.79 6.03
C ILE A 92 -14.04 0.13 5.65
N THR A 93 -14.43 1.01 6.57
CA THR A 93 -15.50 2.00 6.36
C THR A 93 -15.16 2.99 5.24
N ASP A 94 -13.93 3.47 5.20
CA ASP A 94 -13.48 4.38 4.14
C ASP A 94 -13.32 3.65 2.81
N PHE A 95 -12.83 2.40 2.86
CA PHE A 95 -12.72 1.55 1.68
C PHE A 95 -14.08 1.36 1.00
N ILE A 96 -15.14 1.03 1.75
CA ILE A 96 -16.49 0.84 1.19
C ILE A 96 -16.96 2.09 0.42
N LYS A 97 -16.68 3.29 0.92
CA LYS A 97 -17.03 4.56 0.28
C LYS A 97 -16.27 4.79 -1.04
N ILE A 98 -14.98 4.46 -1.08
CA ILE A 98 -14.14 4.71 -2.27
C ILE A 98 -14.13 3.55 -3.26
N LYS A 99 -14.59 2.35 -2.86
CA LYS A 99 -14.57 1.10 -3.64
C LYS A 99 -15.07 1.25 -5.08
N PRO A 100 -16.16 1.99 -5.38
CA PRO A 100 -16.62 2.18 -6.77
C PRO A 100 -15.61 2.87 -7.69
N HIS A 101 -14.62 3.56 -7.13
CA HIS A 101 -13.59 4.31 -7.83
C HIS A 101 -12.18 3.75 -7.60
N ALA A 102 -12.08 2.58 -6.97
CA ALA A 102 -10.82 1.97 -6.57
C ALA A 102 -10.54 0.70 -7.38
N LEU A 103 -9.27 0.50 -7.73
CA LEU A 103 -8.72 -0.76 -8.19
C LEU A 103 -8.09 -1.48 -6.99
N VAL A 104 -8.59 -2.67 -6.68
CA VAL A 104 -8.05 -3.50 -5.59
C VAL A 104 -6.95 -4.40 -6.14
N LEU A 105 -5.77 -4.30 -5.54
CA LEU A 105 -4.59 -5.11 -5.83
C LEU A 105 -4.39 -6.07 -4.65
N ASP A 106 -4.80 -7.32 -4.82
CA ASP A 106 -4.66 -8.38 -3.82
C ASP A 106 -3.29 -9.04 -3.99
N ILE A 107 -2.40 -8.85 -3.02
CA ILE A 107 -1.01 -9.33 -3.10
C ILE A 107 -0.81 -10.68 -2.42
N ARG A 108 -1.89 -11.30 -1.92
CA ARG A 108 -1.85 -12.61 -1.28
C ARG A 108 -1.47 -13.71 -2.27
N GLY A 109 -1.17 -14.90 -1.76
CA GLY A 109 -0.90 -16.06 -2.59
C GLY A 109 -2.09 -16.44 -3.47
N GLU A 110 -1.82 -17.01 -4.65
CA GLU A 110 -2.85 -17.46 -5.60
C GLU A 110 -3.90 -18.38 -4.93
N ILE A 111 -3.47 -19.30 -4.06
CA ILE A 111 -4.36 -20.22 -3.35
C ILE A 111 -5.34 -19.46 -2.44
N GLU A 112 -4.87 -18.43 -1.72
CA GLU A 112 -5.70 -17.61 -0.85
C GLU A 112 -6.68 -16.76 -1.64
N PHE A 113 -6.24 -16.23 -2.79
CA PHE A 113 -7.10 -15.49 -3.72
C PHE A 113 -8.21 -16.37 -4.30
N GLN A 114 -7.89 -17.60 -4.69
CA GLN A 114 -8.88 -18.57 -5.21
C GLN A 114 -9.91 -18.98 -4.16
N ARG A 115 -9.52 -19.08 -2.88
CA ARG A 115 -10.45 -19.38 -1.77
C ARG A 115 -11.46 -18.26 -1.51
N GLY A 116 -11.13 -17.03 -1.89
CA GLY A 116 -12.02 -15.88 -1.77
C GLY A 116 -11.28 -14.57 -1.98
N HIS A 117 -11.87 -13.67 -2.76
CA HIS A 117 -11.29 -12.40 -3.14
C HIS A 117 -12.36 -11.32 -3.26
N LEU A 118 -11.94 -10.05 -3.31
CA LEU A 118 -12.85 -8.95 -3.56
C LEU A 118 -13.32 -8.94 -5.03
N PRO A 119 -14.60 -8.62 -5.31
CA PRO A 119 -15.08 -8.46 -6.66
C PRO A 119 -14.23 -7.45 -7.44
N LEU A 120 -13.90 -7.80 -8.70
CA LEU A 120 -13.09 -6.99 -9.62
C LEU A 120 -11.62 -6.77 -9.19
N SER A 121 -11.15 -7.41 -8.12
CA SER A 121 -9.75 -7.32 -7.72
C SER A 121 -8.81 -8.09 -8.66
N PHE A 122 -7.53 -7.70 -8.61
CA PHE A 122 -6.43 -8.28 -9.36
C PHE A 122 -5.47 -8.94 -8.37
N ASN A 123 -5.12 -10.19 -8.59
CA ASN A 123 -4.05 -10.84 -7.84
C ASN A 123 -2.71 -10.58 -8.52
N ILE A 124 -1.79 -9.92 -7.80
CA ILE A 124 -0.50 -9.52 -8.36
C ILE A 124 0.59 -9.81 -7.34
N GLN A 125 1.61 -10.57 -7.76
CA GLN A 125 2.78 -10.83 -6.95
C GLN A 125 3.72 -9.61 -6.96
N GLN A 126 4.35 -9.32 -5.83
CA GLN A 126 5.28 -8.19 -5.66
C GLN A 126 6.35 -8.12 -6.77
N SER A 127 6.90 -9.27 -7.17
CA SER A 127 7.94 -9.36 -8.20
C SER A 127 7.49 -8.87 -9.59
N LEU A 128 6.19 -8.84 -9.86
CA LEU A 128 5.62 -8.46 -11.17
C LEU A 128 5.25 -6.98 -11.25
N LEU A 129 5.37 -6.23 -10.14
CA LEU A 129 4.89 -4.86 -10.04
C LEU A 129 5.55 -3.92 -11.06
N ALA A 130 6.86 -4.05 -11.28
CA ALA A 130 7.61 -3.21 -12.21
C ALA A 130 7.09 -3.34 -13.66
N MET A 131 6.80 -4.57 -14.10
CA MET A 131 6.25 -4.83 -15.43
C MET A 131 4.79 -4.37 -15.52
N PHE A 132 4.01 -4.59 -14.46
CA PHE A 132 2.58 -4.32 -14.47
C PHE A 132 2.21 -2.85 -14.31
N GLY A 133 3.13 -2.01 -13.81
CA GLY A 133 2.90 -0.57 -13.61
C GLY A 133 2.41 0.16 -14.86
N THR A 134 2.87 -0.21 -16.05
CA THR A 134 2.39 0.39 -17.32
C THR A 134 0.93 0.04 -17.63
N THR A 135 0.52 -1.19 -17.31
CA THR A 135 -0.87 -1.65 -17.50
C THR A 135 -1.80 -1.00 -16.49
N LEU A 136 -1.38 -0.87 -15.23
CA LEU A 136 -2.11 -0.14 -14.20
C LEU A 136 -2.36 1.33 -14.62
N LYS A 137 -1.35 2.01 -15.19
CA LYS A 137 -1.52 3.37 -15.72
C LYS A 137 -2.59 3.46 -16.81
N LYS A 138 -2.69 2.45 -17.68
CA LYS A 138 -3.72 2.40 -18.75
C LYS A 138 -5.14 2.17 -18.22
N LEU A 139 -5.29 1.47 -17.10
CA LEU A 139 -6.61 1.28 -16.48
C LEU A 139 -7.18 2.60 -15.91
N ASN A 140 -6.33 3.61 -15.69
CA ASN A 140 -6.71 4.97 -15.30
C ASN A 140 -7.68 5.03 -14.10
N MET A 141 -7.49 4.13 -13.13
CA MET A 141 -8.31 4.08 -11.93
C MET A 141 -7.85 5.15 -10.93
N LYS A 142 -8.82 5.84 -10.32
CA LYS A 142 -8.55 7.00 -9.46
C LYS A 142 -7.83 6.59 -8.17
N TYR A 143 -8.16 5.45 -7.59
CA TYR A 143 -7.53 4.95 -6.37
C TYR A 143 -6.97 3.54 -6.60
N HIS A 144 -5.81 3.24 -6.02
CA HIS A 144 -5.22 1.91 -5.98
C HIS A 144 -5.20 1.47 -4.52
N VAL A 145 -5.92 0.40 -4.20
CA VAL A 145 -6.01 -0.12 -2.83
C VAL A 145 -5.29 -1.46 -2.78
N VAL A 146 -4.25 -1.53 -1.96
CA VAL A 146 -3.49 -2.77 -1.72
C VAL A 146 -4.21 -3.58 -0.65
N LEU A 147 -4.44 -4.86 -0.92
CA LEU A 147 -4.95 -5.83 0.04
C LEU A 147 -3.87 -6.89 0.27
N ALA A 148 -3.42 -7.01 1.52
CA ALA A 148 -2.37 -7.93 1.92
C ALA A 148 -2.84 -8.79 3.11
N LYS A 149 -2.05 -9.81 3.48
CA LYS A 149 -2.24 -10.54 4.73
C LYS A 149 -1.75 -9.71 5.93
N ARG A 150 -2.12 -10.12 7.14
CA ARG A 150 -1.56 -9.60 8.38
C ARG A 150 -0.02 -9.73 8.37
N ASP A 151 0.66 -8.67 8.78
CA ASP A 151 2.13 -8.58 8.92
C ASP A 151 2.91 -8.92 7.63
N ASP A 152 2.27 -8.72 6.48
CA ASP A 152 2.80 -9.04 5.15
C ASP A 152 3.47 -7.82 4.48
N ALA A 153 4.01 -8.01 3.27
CA ALA A 153 4.67 -6.99 2.45
C ALA A 153 3.77 -5.83 1.97
N GLY A 154 2.53 -5.71 2.47
CA GLY A 154 1.55 -4.71 2.07
C GLY A 154 2.07 -3.26 2.10
N PRO A 155 2.66 -2.78 3.21
CA PRO A 155 3.22 -1.42 3.28
C PRO A 155 4.32 -1.18 2.23
N GLN A 156 5.17 -2.17 1.99
CA GLN A 156 6.25 -2.08 1.00
C GLN A 156 5.69 -2.06 -0.42
N PHE A 157 4.72 -2.94 -0.75
CA PHE A 157 4.05 -2.95 -2.05
C PHE A 157 3.38 -1.60 -2.34
N ALA A 158 2.68 -1.04 -1.34
CA ALA A 158 2.04 0.26 -1.46
C ALA A 158 3.07 1.39 -1.66
N ALA A 159 4.20 1.35 -0.94
CA ALA A 159 5.30 2.29 -1.14
C ALA A 159 5.91 2.19 -2.55
N ASP A 160 6.05 0.99 -3.10
CA ASP A 160 6.56 0.79 -4.46
C ASP A 160 5.61 1.34 -5.52
N LEU A 161 4.29 1.20 -5.35
CA LEU A 161 3.31 1.86 -6.21
C LEU A 161 3.47 3.39 -6.18
N VAL A 162 3.64 3.98 -4.98
CA VAL A 162 3.87 5.42 -4.85
C VAL A 162 5.14 5.84 -5.60
N ARG A 163 6.25 5.09 -5.46
CA ARG A 163 7.52 5.34 -6.16
C ARG A 163 7.40 5.23 -7.68
N ILE A 164 6.56 4.33 -8.20
CA ILE A 164 6.29 4.17 -9.64
C ILE A 164 5.44 5.36 -10.20
N GLY A 165 4.91 6.20 -9.32
CA GLY A 165 4.19 7.43 -9.65
C GLY A 165 2.68 7.34 -9.49
N PHE A 166 2.15 6.34 -8.78
CA PHE A 166 0.74 6.31 -8.42
C PHE A 166 0.50 7.21 -7.21
N SER A 167 -0.21 8.32 -7.39
CA SER A 167 -0.40 9.34 -6.35
C SER A 167 -1.49 9.00 -5.33
N ARG A 168 -2.40 8.09 -5.66
CA ARG A 168 -3.57 7.74 -4.84
C ARG A 168 -3.55 6.26 -4.50
N VAL A 169 -2.61 5.90 -3.64
CA VAL A 169 -2.42 4.53 -3.14
C VAL A 169 -2.85 4.48 -1.68
N GLY A 170 -3.53 3.42 -1.27
CA GLY A 170 -3.82 3.14 0.13
C GLY A 170 -3.70 1.66 0.44
N LEU A 171 -3.31 1.32 1.67
CA LEU A 171 -3.28 -0.06 2.15
C LEU A 171 -4.55 -0.36 2.95
N LEU A 172 -5.29 -1.42 2.61
CA LEU A 172 -6.49 -1.81 3.35
C LEU A 172 -6.09 -2.37 4.73
N GLN A 173 -6.37 -1.60 5.79
CA GLN A 173 -6.12 -2.01 7.17
C GLN A 173 -6.99 -3.23 7.52
N GLY A 174 -6.36 -4.27 8.07
CA GLY A 174 -7.02 -5.54 8.37
C GLY A 174 -7.22 -6.49 7.19
N GLY A 175 -6.82 -6.10 5.98
CA GLY A 175 -6.83 -6.97 4.81
C GLY A 175 -8.20 -7.62 4.55
N LEU A 176 -8.20 -8.92 4.27
CA LEU A 176 -9.46 -9.65 4.03
C LEU A 176 -10.24 -9.94 5.32
N ASP A 177 -9.60 -9.94 6.49
CA ASP A 177 -10.29 -10.23 7.76
C ASP A 177 -11.26 -9.09 8.12
N ALA A 178 -10.83 -7.84 7.94
CA ALA A 178 -11.69 -6.68 8.11
C ALA A 178 -12.87 -6.67 7.11
N VAL A 179 -12.63 -7.12 5.88
CA VAL A 179 -13.70 -7.28 4.87
C VAL A 179 -14.73 -8.31 5.32
N ARG A 180 -14.28 -9.48 5.79
CA ARG A 180 -15.18 -10.55 6.27
C ARG A 180 -15.98 -10.08 7.48
N ALA A 181 -15.36 -9.39 8.42
CA ALA A 181 -16.05 -8.84 9.57
C ALA A 181 -17.12 -7.82 9.17
N ALA A 182 -16.82 -6.96 8.18
CA ALA A 182 -17.80 -6.01 7.64
C ALA A 182 -18.93 -6.71 6.87
N GLU A 183 -18.64 -7.74 6.07
CA GLU A 183 -19.64 -8.54 5.37
C GLU A 183 -20.58 -9.26 6.34
N SER A 184 -20.08 -9.78 7.46
CA SER A 184 -20.91 -10.39 8.50
C SER A 184 -21.83 -9.37 9.20
N ARG A 185 -21.42 -8.11 9.31
CA ARG A 185 -22.23 -7.02 9.90
C ARG A 185 -23.25 -6.47 8.91
N ASP A 186 -22.84 -6.33 7.64
CA ASP A 186 -23.67 -5.84 6.53
C ASP A 186 -23.28 -6.58 5.22
N PRO A 187 -24.02 -7.65 4.85
CA PRO A 187 -23.73 -8.48 3.68
C PRO A 187 -23.74 -7.72 2.34
N GLY A 188 -24.36 -6.53 2.28
CA GLY A 188 -24.42 -5.72 1.07
C GLY A 188 -23.20 -4.83 0.86
N SER A 189 -22.47 -4.51 1.93
CA SER A 189 -21.41 -3.48 1.91
C SER A 189 -20.18 -3.90 1.10
N CYS A 190 -19.71 -5.13 1.30
CA CYS A 190 -18.50 -5.62 0.66
C CYS A 190 -18.56 -7.14 0.40
N PRO A 191 -19.39 -7.59 -0.54
CA PRO A 191 -19.57 -9.02 -0.78
C PRO A 191 -18.27 -9.65 -1.24
N MET A 192 -17.89 -10.78 -0.65
CA MET A 192 -16.79 -11.59 -1.13
C MET A 192 -17.17 -12.34 -2.41
N CYS A 193 -16.19 -12.50 -3.30
CA CYS A 193 -16.31 -13.31 -4.49
C CYS A 193 -15.59 -14.65 -4.30
N GLN A 194 -16.26 -15.73 -4.71
CA GLN A 194 -15.72 -17.09 -4.75
C GLN A 194 -15.68 -17.63 -6.18
N CYS A 195 -15.72 -16.75 -7.19
CA CYS A 195 -15.64 -17.19 -8.58
C CYS A 195 -14.28 -17.84 -8.85
N ARG A 196 -14.20 -18.74 -9.84
CA ARG A 196 -12.91 -19.19 -10.34
C ARG A 196 -12.21 -18.01 -11.03
N PRO A 197 -11.06 -17.52 -10.54
CA PRO A 197 -10.36 -16.40 -11.16
C PRO A 197 -9.96 -16.71 -12.60
N ASN A 198 -10.03 -15.71 -13.47
CA ASN A 198 -9.53 -15.83 -14.83
C ASN A 198 -8.02 -15.57 -14.86
N LYS A 199 -7.27 -16.52 -15.42
CA LYS A 199 -5.83 -16.42 -15.63
C LYS A 199 -5.57 -15.63 -16.91
N GLN A 200 -5.08 -14.41 -16.78
CA GLN A 200 -4.71 -13.56 -17.91
C GLN A 200 -3.19 -13.55 -18.05
N THR A 201 -2.70 -14.01 -19.19
CA THR A 201 -1.30 -13.88 -19.57
C THR A 201 -1.13 -12.56 -20.30
N ILE A 202 -0.32 -11.66 -19.76
CA ILE A 202 0.00 -10.39 -20.42
C ILE A 202 1.32 -10.57 -21.16
N ALA A 203 1.28 -10.45 -22.48
CA ALA A 203 2.49 -10.38 -23.28
C ALA A 203 3.24 -9.09 -22.95
N SER A 204 4.54 -9.18 -22.70
CA SER A 204 5.40 -8.01 -22.58
C SER A 204 5.46 -7.33 -23.95
N ASN A 205 4.90 -6.12 -24.05
CA ASN A 205 4.88 -5.37 -25.32
C ASN A 205 6.26 -4.79 -25.72
N THR A 206 7.35 -5.24 -25.08
CA THR A 206 8.74 -4.82 -25.31
C THR A 206 9.37 -5.52 -26.53
N SER A 207 8.59 -5.83 -27.56
CA SER A 207 9.07 -6.45 -28.79
C SER A 207 9.73 -5.43 -29.73
N ASN A 208 10.88 -4.87 -29.32
CA ASN A 208 11.83 -4.33 -30.28
C ASN A 208 12.56 -5.51 -30.94
N LYS A 209 12.45 -5.60 -32.27
CA LYS A 209 13.00 -6.64 -33.14
C LYS A 209 14.39 -7.12 -32.68
N GLY A 210 14.48 -8.36 -32.18
CA GLY A 210 15.72 -9.12 -32.13
C GLY A 210 16.33 -9.46 -30.76
N LYS A 211 15.67 -9.19 -29.63
CA LYS A 211 16.19 -9.60 -28.31
C LYS A 211 15.20 -10.48 -27.55
N VAL A 212 15.79 -11.47 -26.86
CA VAL A 212 15.21 -12.48 -25.96
C VAL A 212 13.82 -12.11 -25.44
N SER A 213 12.82 -12.92 -25.77
CA SER A 213 11.45 -12.77 -25.29
C SER A 213 11.42 -12.80 -23.76
N GLU A 214 11.06 -11.67 -23.15
CA GLU A 214 10.85 -11.57 -21.70
C GLU A 214 9.71 -12.53 -21.29
N PRO A 215 9.82 -13.24 -20.16
CA PRO A 215 8.83 -14.23 -19.77
C PRO A 215 7.46 -13.60 -19.57
N SER A 216 6.44 -14.17 -20.22
CA SER A 216 5.05 -13.77 -20.01
C SER A 216 4.66 -13.95 -18.55
N PHE A 217 3.99 -12.97 -17.96
CA PHE A 217 3.53 -13.08 -16.58
C PHE A 217 2.02 -13.27 -16.50
N VAL A 218 1.61 -13.88 -15.40
CA VAL A 218 0.24 -14.30 -15.13
C VAL A 218 -0.37 -13.37 -14.09
N ILE A 219 -1.59 -12.90 -14.37
CA ILE A 219 -2.43 -12.19 -13.42
C ILE A 219 -3.74 -12.92 -13.29
N LEU A 220 -4.22 -13.05 -12.05
CA LEU A 220 -5.57 -13.56 -11.81
C LEU A 220 -6.52 -12.39 -11.64
N ARG A 221 -7.65 -12.45 -12.33
CA ARG A 221 -8.70 -11.45 -12.23
C ARG A 221 -10.00 -12.09 -11.79
N CYS A 222 -10.71 -11.44 -10.87
CA CYS A 222 -12.09 -11.79 -10.57
C CYS A 222 -12.92 -11.79 -11.86
N LYS A 223 -13.61 -12.90 -12.16
CA LYS A 223 -14.56 -12.93 -13.26
C LYS A 223 -15.79 -12.10 -12.85
N PRO A 224 -16.20 -11.09 -13.64
CA PRO A 224 -17.45 -10.39 -13.35
C PRO A 224 -18.59 -11.41 -13.39
N LYS A 225 -19.51 -11.34 -12.43
CA LYS A 225 -20.75 -12.10 -12.50
C LYS A 225 -21.48 -11.61 -13.76
N THR A 226 -21.38 -12.37 -14.85
CA THR A 226 -22.22 -12.18 -16.02
C THR A 226 -23.62 -12.58 -15.57
N GLY A 227 -24.36 -11.61 -15.04
CA GLY A 227 -25.70 -11.84 -14.52
C GLY A 227 -26.51 -12.60 -15.56
N GLY A 228 -27.05 -13.76 -15.19
CA GLY A 228 -28.07 -14.48 -15.95
C GLY A 228 -29.41 -13.74 -15.92
N THR A 229 -29.37 -12.43 -16.18
CA THR A 229 -30.51 -11.54 -16.34
C THR A 229 -30.36 -10.91 -17.72
N SER A 230 -31.25 -11.31 -18.62
CA SER A 230 -31.48 -10.73 -19.93
C SER A 230 -31.30 -9.20 -19.96
N GLY A 231 -30.35 -8.71 -20.76
CA GLY A 231 -30.50 -7.41 -21.43
C GLY A 231 -30.32 -6.13 -20.60
N SER A 232 -29.26 -5.99 -19.81
CA SER A 232 -28.78 -4.64 -19.45
C SER A 232 -27.26 -4.58 -19.35
N SER A 233 -26.64 -4.18 -20.47
CA SER A 233 -25.23 -3.79 -20.52
C SER A 233 -25.02 -2.58 -19.59
N VAL A 234 -24.46 -2.80 -18.41
CA VAL A 234 -23.87 -1.72 -17.62
C VAL A 234 -22.60 -1.29 -18.35
N LYS A 235 -22.77 -0.36 -19.29
CA LYS A 235 -21.70 0.41 -19.89
C LYS A 235 -20.98 1.10 -18.72
N LEU A 236 -19.75 0.68 -18.41
CA LEU A 236 -18.86 1.46 -17.55
C LEU A 236 -18.91 2.88 -18.08
N ALA A 237 -19.44 3.80 -17.26
CA ALA A 237 -19.52 5.18 -17.66
C ALA A 237 -18.11 5.62 -18.08
N PRO A 238 -17.93 6.21 -19.27
CA PRO A 238 -16.64 6.81 -19.60
C PRO A 238 -16.28 7.72 -18.44
N ALA A 239 -15.03 7.61 -17.97
CA ALA A 239 -14.52 8.50 -16.93
C ALA A 239 -14.94 9.93 -17.31
N PRO A 240 -15.58 10.69 -16.40
CA PRO A 240 -15.94 12.07 -16.70
C PRO A 240 -14.68 12.76 -17.25
N PRO A 241 -14.79 13.59 -18.30
CA PRO A 241 -13.65 14.31 -18.84
C PRO A 241 -12.94 14.97 -17.67
N ALA A 242 -11.61 14.87 -17.62
CA ALA A 242 -10.81 15.41 -16.54
C ALA A 242 -11.12 16.90 -16.40
N THR A 243 -12.09 17.24 -15.57
CA THR A 243 -12.37 18.62 -15.23
C THR A 243 -11.13 19.05 -14.50
N THR A 244 -10.40 19.99 -15.08
CA THR A 244 -9.30 20.69 -14.42
C THR A 244 -9.90 21.45 -13.24
N VAL A 245 -10.11 20.75 -12.14
CA VAL A 245 -10.49 21.37 -10.87
C VAL A 245 -9.20 21.99 -10.36
N HIS A 246 -8.97 23.25 -10.71
CA HIS A 246 -8.07 24.14 -9.98
C HIS A 246 -8.69 24.39 -8.60
N GLY A 247 -8.54 23.38 -7.74
CA GLY A 247 -9.07 23.36 -6.39
C GLY A 247 -8.34 22.24 -5.68
N PHE A 248 -7.15 22.56 -5.16
CA PHE A 248 -6.51 21.75 -4.14
C PHE A 248 -7.44 21.73 -2.92
N VAL A 249 -8.41 20.81 -2.91
CA VAL A 249 -9.03 20.38 -1.67
C VAL A 249 -7.98 19.49 -1.01
N ASN A 250 -7.17 20.09 -0.13
CA ASN A 250 -6.43 19.35 0.88
C ASN A 250 -7.47 18.59 1.71
N TYR A 251 -7.77 17.35 1.33
CA TYR A 251 -8.29 16.38 2.28
C TYR A 251 -7.16 16.13 3.27
N TYR A 252 -7.10 16.96 4.31
CA TYR A 252 -6.53 16.53 5.56
C TYR A 252 -7.34 15.30 5.97
N ILE A 253 -6.72 14.12 5.84
CA ILE A 253 -7.10 12.99 6.66
C ILE A 253 -6.98 13.54 8.09
N ASN A 254 -8.11 13.66 8.80
CA ASN A 254 -8.10 14.00 10.21
C ASN A 254 -7.33 12.89 10.91
N VAL A 255 -6.03 13.11 11.12
CA VAL A 255 -5.25 12.41 12.12
C VAL A 255 -5.78 12.98 13.42
N THR A 256 -6.80 12.36 14.00
CA THR A 256 -7.23 12.65 15.37
C THR A 256 -6.04 12.32 16.27
N THR A 257 -5.31 13.35 16.68
CA THR A 257 -4.35 13.32 17.78
C THR A 257 -5.14 13.09 19.06
N THR A 258 -5.19 11.83 19.50
CA THR A 258 -5.54 11.48 20.88
C THR A 258 -4.34 11.80 21.77
N ASP A 259 -4.23 13.05 22.21
CA ASP A 259 -3.21 13.51 23.18
C ASP A 259 -3.81 14.53 24.19
N GLN A 260 -5.03 14.28 24.69
CA GLN A 260 -5.64 15.09 25.77
C GLN A 260 -6.33 14.25 26.86
N LEU A 261 -5.65 13.24 27.40
CA LEU A 261 -6.19 12.49 28.56
C LEU A 261 -5.10 12.00 29.53
N PHE A 262 -4.10 12.83 29.79
CA PHE A 262 -3.12 12.59 30.85
C PHE A 262 -2.77 13.87 31.63
N GLU A 263 -3.79 14.50 32.23
CA GLU A 263 -3.58 15.50 33.28
C GLU A 263 -4.86 15.67 34.10
N LYS A 264 -5.12 14.69 34.98
CA LYS A 264 -6.01 14.81 36.14
C LYS A 264 -5.95 13.52 36.94
N HIS A 265 -4.87 13.34 37.68
CA HIS A 265 -4.81 12.64 38.97
C HIS A 265 -3.38 12.78 39.52
N MET A 266 -3.09 13.99 40.00
CA MET A 266 -2.30 14.24 41.20
C MET A 266 -3.06 15.28 42.02
#